data_AF-A0A967CDC7-F1
#
_entry.id   AF-A0A967CDC7-F1
#
_cell.length_a   1.000
_cell.length_b   1.000
_cell.length_c   1.000
_cell.angle_alpha   90.00
_cell.angle_beta   90.00
_cell.angle_gamma   90.00
#
_symmetry.space_group_name_H-M   'P 1'
#
loop_
_entity.id
_entity.type
_entity.pdbx_description
1 polymer ?
#
loop_
_entity_poly.entity_id
_entity_poly.type
_entity_poly.pdbx_seq_one_letter_code
_entity_poly.pdbx_strand_id
1 'polypeptide(L)'
;MATTRGPRLGTKLFILTSFLLVVIPWFSYLYLAEMEDVLLESQRNAQLLTARGVATLLNGRNDLFDELPINPDGYEQLYAYPLEQPIRIDGNDSDWEDILDYNVSFGSSPIASSSRALNQFYLVLGEHNGQVYALVQVVDDQIVFRNRNILRLDLSDHIRLTFKDSLGETRKIVITATEPGVTTAYEVDDRWRYDIDGAAENQIPGVLVETSAGYAVEFRVPLSFLGEARNFGLAVVDVDSEENRAIESITGTLPSAGIEAFGLVL
;
A
#
# COMPACT_ATOMS: atom_id res chain seq x y z
N MET A 1 33.98 5.08 -97.62
CA MET A 1 34.00 4.67 -96.19
C MET A 1 33.50 5.84 -95.36
N ALA A 2 32.28 5.78 -94.84
CA ALA A 2 31.70 6.84 -94.02
C ALA A 2 32.20 6.69 -92.57
N THR A 3 32.96 7.66 -92.09
CA THR A 3 33.41 7.72 -90.69
C THR A 3 32.27 8.22 -89.83
N THR A 4 31.64 7.34 -89.06
CA THR A 4 30.66 7.71 -88.03
C THR A 4 31.37 8.47 -86.90
N ARG A 5 31.16 9.78 -86.82
CA ARG A 5 31.64 10.58 -85.67
C ARG A 5 30.83 10.20 -84.45
N GLY A 6 31.49 9.61 -83.45
CA GLY A 6 30.86 9.27 -82.17
C GLY A 6 30.32 10.49 -81.42
N PRO A 7 29.43 10.27 -80.42
CA PRO A 7 28.81 11.36 -79.68
C PRO A 7 29.86 12.23 -78.99
N ARG A 8 29.61 13.55 -79.00
CA ARG A 8 30.48 14.56 -78.37
C ARG A 8 30.63 14.28 -76.88
N LEU A 9 31.78 14.61 -76.30
CA LEU A 9 32.11 14.34 -74.89
C LEU A 9 31.02 14.83 -73.92
N GLY A 10 30.43 15.99 -74.18
CA GLY A 10 29.34 16.54 -73.36
C GLY A 10 28.08 15.67 -73.33
N THR A 11 27.71 15.05 -74.46
CA THR A 11 26.54 14.15 -74.51
C THR A 11 26.79 12.87 -73.72
N LYS A 12 28.01 12.33 -73.76
CA LYS A 12 28.40 11.17 -72.95
C LYS A 12 28.37 11.49 -71.44
N LEU A 13 28.85 12.67 -71.06
CA LEU A 13 28.84 13.13 -69.67
C LEU A 13 27.42 13.33 -69.16
N PHE A 14 26.55 13.94 -69.96
CA PHE A 14 25.15 14.19 -69.60
C PHE A 14 24.37 12.89 -69.36
N ILE A 15 24.57 11.87 -70.21
CA ILE A 15 23.96 10.54 -70.04
C ILE A 15 24.46 9.88 -68.75
N LEU A 16 25.77 9.95 -68.48
CA LEU A 16 26.35 9.39 -67.25
C LEU A 16 25.78 10.07 -66.01
N THR A 17 25.74 11.41 -65.98
CA THR A 17 25.22 12.16 -64.82
C THR A 17 23.72 11.95 -64.62
N SER A 18 22.95 11.88 -65.70
CA SER A 18 21.50 11.60 -65.62
C SER A 18 21.23 10.17 -65.13
N PHE A 19 22.06 9.20 -65.53
CA PHE A 19 21.98 7.84 -65.03
C PHE A 19 22.34 7.76 -63.55
N LEU A 20 23.42 8.44 -63.14
CA LEU A 20 23.85 8.50 -61.74
C LEU A 20 22.76 9.10 -60.83
N LEU A 21 22.11 10.18 -61.30
CA LEU A 21 21.03 10.87 -60.58
C LEU A 21 19.81 9.99 -60.33
N VAL A 22 19.58 8.96 -61.14
CA VAL A 22 18.46 8.02 -60.96
C VAL A 22 18.87 6.79 -60.17
N VAL A 23 20.06 6.25 -60.44
CA VAL A 23 20.54 5.02 -59.81
C VAL A 23 20.86 5.24 -58.33
N ILE A 24 21.44 6.38 -57.96
CA ILE A 24 21.82 6.62 -56.56
C ILE A 24 20.60 6.68 -55.64
N PRO A 25 19.54 7.47 -55.92
CA PRO A 25 18.35 7.50 -55.06
C PRO A 25 17.63 6.14 -55.01
N TRP A 26 17.55 5.45 -56.15
CA TRP A 26 16.93 4.12 -56.21
C TRP A 26 17.66 3.10 -55.33
N PHE A 27 18.98 3.05 -55.44
CA PHE A 27 19.81 2.13 -54.65
C PHE A 27 19.79 2.50 -53.16
N SER A 28 19.78 3.80 -52.84
CA SER A 28 19.67 4.29 -51.47
C SER A 28 18.35 3.88 -50.82
N TYR A 29 17.24 3.97 -51.55
CA TYR A 29 15.93 3.53 -51.09
C TYR A 29 15.88 2.03 -50.83
N LEU A 30 16.36 1.21 -51.77
CA LEU A 30 16.43 -0.24 -51.60
C LEU A 30 17.27 -0.65 -50.39
N TYR A 31 18.41 0.02 -50.19
CA TYR A 31 19.27 -0.25 -49.04
C TYR A 31 18.61 0.13 -47.71
N LEU A 32 17.94 1.28 -47.64
CA LEU A 32 17.23 1.71 -46.43
C LEU A 32 16.07 0.78 -46.06
N ALA A 33 15.30 0.33 -47.06
CA ALA A 33 14.19 -0.59 -46.83
C ALA A 33 14.69 -1.94 -46.27
N GLU A 34 15.77 -2.49 -46.83
CA GLU A 34 16.36 -3.74 -46.33
C GLU A 34 16.92 -3.58 -44.90
N MET A 35 17.58 -2.44 -44.62
CA MET A 35 18.08 -2.17 -43.29
C MET A 35 16.96 -2.01 -42.25
N GLU A 36 15.84 -1.39 -42.62
CA GLU A 36 14.67 -1.25 -41.75
C GLU A 36 14.12 -2.61 -41.33
N ASP A 37 13.95 -3.53 -42.28
CA ASP A 37 13.47 -4.89 -42.01
C ASP A 37 14.42 -5.66 -41.08
N VAL A 38 15.73 -5.59 -41.32
CA VAL A 38 16.75 -6.23 -40.48
C VAL A 38 16.76 -5.65 -39.05
N LEU A 39 16.66 -4.32 -38.91
CA LEU A 39 16.65 -3.66 -37.62
C LEU A 39 15.38 -3.98 -36.83
N LEU A 40 14.21 -3.91 -37.47
CA LEU A 40 12.93 -4.27 -36.85
C LEU A 40 12.94 -5.72 -36.36
N GLU A 41 13.45 -6.65 -37.17
CA GLU A 41 13.54 -8.05 -36.80
C GLU A 41 14.52 -8.27 -35.63
N SER A 42 15.67 -7.57 -35.63
CA SER A 42 16.61 -7.64 -34.50
C SER A 42 16.00 -7.12 -33.20
N GLN A 43 15.21 -6.04 -33.26
CA GLN A 43 14.56 -5.45 -32.09
C GLN A 43 13.45 -6.36 -31.55
N ARG A 44 12.63 -6.95 -32.42
CA ARG A 44 11.60 -7.93 -32.02
C ARG A 44 12.21 -9.14 -31.33
N ASN A 45 13.30 -9.68 -31.87
CA ASN A 45 13.99 -10.80 -31.27
C ASN A 45 14.62 -10.46 -29.92
N ALA A 46 15.21 -9.27 -29.78
CA ALA A 46 15.73 -8.79 -28.51
C ALA A 46 14.61 -8.67 -27.46
N GLN A 47 13.48 -8.07 -27.82
CA GLN A 47 12.32 -7.96 -26.92
C GLN A 47 11.75 -9.32 -26.52
N LEU A 48 11.66 -10.27 -27.45
CA LEU A 48 11.23 -11.65 -27.15
C LEU A 48 12.21 -12.37 -26.23
N LEU A 49 13.52 -12.19 -26.42
CA LEU A 49 14.53 -12.76 -25.54
C LEU A 49 14.47 -12.14 -24.14
N THR A 50 14.25 -10.83 -24.03
CA THR A 50 14.05 -10.16 -22.74
C THR A 50 12.78 -10.67 -22.08
N ALA A 51 11.65 -10.74 -22.79
CA ALA A 51 10.39 -11.23 -22.26
C ALA A 51 10.50 -12.70 -21.81
N ARG A 52 11.16 -13.55 -22.60
CA ARG A 52 11.44 -14.94 -22.22
C ARG A 52 12.40 -15.00 -21.04
N GLY A 53 13.43 -14.16 -20.99
CA GLY A 53 14.37 -14.09 -19.86
C GLY A 53 13.65 -13.71 -18.57
N VAL A 54 12.81 -12.67 -18.58
CA VAL A 54 11.96 -12.29 -17.44
C VAL A 54 11.01 -13.43 -17.08
N ALA A 55 10.31 -14.01 -18.06
CA ALA A 55 9.39 -15.12 -17.83
C ALA A 55 10.12 -16.34 -17.25
N THR A 56 11.32 -16.70 -17.71
CA THR A 56 12.12 -17.80 -17.18
C THR A 56 12.66 -17.50 -15.78
N LEU A 57 13.03 -16.25 -15.49
CA LEU A 57 13.47 -15.83 -14.16
C LEU A 57 12.34 -15.88 -13.13
N LEU A 58 11.10 -15.60 -13.56
CA LEU A 58 9.89 -15.64 -12.73
C LEU A 58 9.25 -17.04 -12.69
N ASN A 59 9.41 -17.84 -13.75
CA ASN A 59 8.86 -19.19 -13.85
C ASN A 59 9.59 -20.12 -12.86
N GLY A 60 8.82 -20.68 -11.93
CA GLY A 60 9.35 -21.53 -10.85
C GLY A 60 9.71 -20.76 -9.58
N ARG A 61 9.56 -19.43 -9.55
CA ARG A 61 9.59 -18.62 -8.32
C ARG A 61 8.18 -18.38 -7.79
N ASN A 62 7.49 -19.45 -7.43
CA ASN A 62 6.16 -19.35 -6.83
C ASN A 62 6.21 -18.59 -5.48
N ASP A 63 7.35 -18.61 -4.80
CA ASP A 63 7.67 -17.86 -3.58
C ASP A 63 7.47 -16.35 -3.73
N LEU A 64 7.82 -15.77 -4.90
CA LEU A 64 7.59 -14.34 -5.18
C LEU A 64 6.10 -14.00 -5.37
N PHE A 65 5.26 -14.99 -5.65
CA PHE A 65 3.81 -14.84 -5.79
C PHE A 65 3.08 -15.25 -4.50
N ASP A 66 3.66 -16.12 -3.69
CA ASP A 66 3.17 -16.47 -2.35
C ASP A 66 3.28 -15.28 -1.37
N GLU A 67 4.19 -14.34 -1.62
CA GLU A 67 4.35 -13.06 -0.90
C GLU A 67 3.41 -11.94 -1.37
N LEU A 68 2.73 -12.10 -2.50
CA LEU A 68 1.66 -11.17 -2.87
C LEU A 68 0.42 -11.58 -2.08
N PRO A 69 -0.15 -10.73 -1.22
CA PRO A 69 -1.37 -11.06 -0.52
C PRO A 69 -2.42 -11.39 -1.57
N ILE A 70 -2.80 -12.67 -1.68
CA ILE A 70 -3.92 -13.09 -2.50
C ILE A 70 -5.13 -12.49 -1.79
N ASN A 71 -5.58 -11.34 -2.28
CA ASN A 71 -6.68 -10.59 -1.70
C ASN A 71 -7.92 -11.49 -1.71
N PRO A 72 -8.37 -12.03 -0.56
CA PRO A 72 -9.69 -12.64 -0.49
C PRO A 72 -10.67 -11.50 -0.75
N ASP A 73 -11.67 -11.69 -1.61
CA ASP A 73 -12.63 -10.62 -1.93
C ASP A 73 -13.11 -9.89 -0.65
N GLY A 74 -12.75 -8.61 -0.51
CA GLY A 74 -13.17 -7.74 0.60
C GLY A 74 -12.07 -7.20 1.54
N TYR A 75 -10.78 -7.54 1.35
CA TYR A 75 -9.69 -6.94 2.15
C TYR A 75 -9.10 -5.71 1.44
N GLU A 76 -8.98 -4.59 2.16
CA GLU A 76 -8.23 -3.41 1.71
C GLU A 76 -6.73 -3.65 1.91
N GLN A 77 -5.93 -3.52 0.85
CA GLN A 77 -4.49 -3.72 0.93
C GLN A 77 -3.84 -2.46 1.52
N LEU A 78 -3.43 -2.56 2.77
CA LEU A 78 -2.70 -1.49 3.46
C LEU A 78 -1.24 -1.51 3.05
N TYR A 79 -0.70 -0.35 2.67
CA TYR A 79 0.70 -0.19 2.32
C TYR A 79 1.40 0.74 3.32
N ALA A 80 2.52 0.28 3.89
CA ALA A 80 3.40 1.09 4.72
C ALA A 80 4.48 1.73 3.83
N TYR A 81 4.51 3.06 3.79
CA TYR A 81 5.44 3.80 2.93
C TYR A 81 6.81 3.94 3.60
N PRO A 82 7.91 3.70 2.87
CA PRO A 82 9.25 3.84 3.45
C PRO A 82 9.50 5.31 3.83
N LEU A 83 9.89 5.56 5.07
CA LEU A 83 10.25 6.88 5.59
C LEU A 83 11.76 7.07 5.60
N GLU A 84 12.23 8.29 5.31
CA GLU A 84 13.67 8.62 5.41
C GLU A 84 14.13 8.81 6.87
N GLN A 85 13.21 9.25 7.74
CA GLN A 85 13.45 9.51 9.16
C GLN A 85 12.38 8.84 10.01
N PRO A 86 12.67 8.48 11.27
CA PRO A 86 11.66 7.91 12.15
C PRO A 86 10.63 8.98 12.56
N ILE A 87 9.37 8.60 12.65
CA ILE A 87 8.33 9.44 13.25
C ILE A 87 8.55 9.53 14.76
N ARG A 88 8.45 10.73 15.32
CA ARG A 88 8.36 10.94 16.77
C ARG A 88 6.91 10.75 17.20
N ILE A 89 6.68 9.79 18.09
CA ILE A 89 5.36 9.53 18.68
C ILE A 89 5.09 10.59 19.75
N ASP A 90 4.85 11.83 19.32
CA ASP A 90 4.61 12.98 20.18
C ASP A 90 3.31 13.74 19.85
N GLY A 91 2.56 13.28 18.84
CA GLY A 91 1.26 13.82 18.46
C GLY A 91 1.35 15.02 17.54
N ASN A 92 2.55 15.34 17.03
CA ASN A 92 2.78 16.35 16.02
C ASN A 92 2.87 15.71 14.63
N ASP A 93 2.00 16.16 13.72
CA ASP A 93 1.88 15.60 12.38
C ASP A 93 3.00 16.04 11.40
N SER A 94 3.88 16.97 11.80
CA SER A 94 4.94 17.50 10.92
C SER A 94 5.89 16.44 10.36
N ASP A 95 6.11 15.34 11.09
CA ASP A 95 6.98 14.25 10.64
C ASP A 95 6.32 13.38 9.55
N TRP A 96 5.02 13.56 9.30
CA TRP A 96 4.23 12.78 8.34
C TRP A 96 4.08 13.46 6.97
N GLU A 97 4.47 14.73 6.82
CA GLU A 97 4.16 15.58 5.65
C GLU A 97 4.43 14.88 4.30
N ASP A 98 5.51 14.10 4.20
CA ASP A 98 5.91 13.42 2.96
C ASP A 98 4.96 12.29 2.54
N ILE A 99 4.14 11.76 3.46
CA ILE A 99 3.27 10.60 3.23
C ILE A 99 1.79 10.83 3.55
N LEU A 100 1.41 12.03 4.01
CA LEU A 100 0.00 12.37 4.32
C LEU A 100 -0.92 12.21 3.10
N ASP A 101 -0.41 12.41 1.89
CA ASP A 101 -1.16 12.25 0.63
C ASP A 101 -1.59 10.79 0.37
N TYR A 102 -0.97 9.82 1.06
CA TYR A 102 -1.30 8.40 0.96
C TYR A 102 -2.32 7.94 2.00
N ASN A 103 -3.04 8.86 2.64
CA ASN A 103 -4.09 8.48 3.58
C ASN A 103 -5.21 7.67 2.89
N VAL A 104 -5.70 6.66 3.61
CA VAL A 104 -6.82 5.84 3.19
C VAL A 104 -7.99 6.04 4.16
N SER A 105 -9.17 6.30 3.62
CA SER A 105 -10.38 6.55 4.41
C SER A 105 -11.23 5.29 4.59
N PHE A 106 -11.72 5.05 5.81
CA PHE A 106 -12.57 3.93 6.18
C PHE A 106 -13.86 4.42 6.85
N GLY A 107 -14.98 3.71 6.64
CA GLY A 107 -16.28 4.05 7.24
C GLY A 107 -17.18 4.96 6.39
N SER A 108 -16.64 5.57 5.34
CA SER A 108 -17.42 6.39 4.39
C SER A 108 -18.08 5.51 3.32
N SER A 109 -19.31 5.05 3.55
CA SER A 109 -20.11 4.39 2.51
C SER A 109 -20.74 5.44 1.57
N PRO A 110 -20.53 5.37 0.23
CA PRO A 110 -21.19 6.27 -0.72
C PRO A 110 -22.72 6.16 -0.75
N ILE A 111 -23.28 5.09 -0.15
CA ILE A 111 -24.71 4.74 -0.23
C ILE A 111 -25.49 5.26 0.99
N ALA A 112 -24.80 5.66 2.07
CA ALA A 112 -25.43 6.06 3.32
C ALA A 112 -25.57 7.59 3.46
N SER A 113 -26.38 8.22 2.61
CA SER A 113 -26.70 9.65 2.70
C SER A 113 -27.72 10.00 3.80
N SER A 114 -27.87 9.17 4.84
CA SER A 114 -28.87 9.38 5.90
C SER A 114 -28.54 8.63 7.19
N SER A 115 -27.58 9.14 7.95
CA SER A 115 -27.44 9.11 9.42
C SER A 115 -26.03 9.62 9.73
N ARG A 116 -25.79 10.12 10.94
CA ARG A 116 -24.50 10.70 11.35
C ARG A 116 -23.32 9.85 10.86
N ALA A 117 -22.24 10.50 10.42
CA ALA A 117 -21.00 9.86 10.00
C ALA A 117 -20.28 9.28 11.23
N LEU A 118 -20.88 8.27 11.85
CA LEU A 118 -20.40 7.68 13.09
C LEU A 118 -19.16 6.85 12.75
N ASN A 119 -18.01 7.28 13.29
CA ASN A 119 -16.74 6.56 13.29
C ASN A 119 -16.11 6.33 11.90
N GLN A 120 -15.89 7.44 11.17
CA GLN A 120 -14.99 7.45 10.02
C GLN A 120 -13.54 7.65 10.52
N PHE A 121 -12.58 6.96 9.91
CA PHE A 121 -11.17 7.26 10.18
C PHE A 121 -10.32 7.28 8.92
N TYR A 122 -9.20 8.00 9.01
CA TYR A 122 -8.16 8.06 8.01
C TYR A 122 -6.91 7.38 8.58
N LEU A 123 -6.25 6.57 7.76
CA LEU A 123 -5.06 5.83 8.13
C LEU A 123 -3.91 6.15 7.19
N VAL A 124 -2.75 6.46 7.77
CA VAL A 124 -1.47 6.54 7.07
C VAL A 124 -0.51 5.58 7.77
N LEU A 125 0.23 4.80 6.97
CA LEU A 125 1.25 3.87 7.47
C LEU A 125 2.62 4.23 6.90
N GLY A 126 3.63 4.27 7.78
CA GLY A 126 5.04 4.45 7.41
C GLY A 126 5.91 3.31 7.92
N GLU A 127 7.00 3.01 7.23
CA GLU A 127 8.00 2.00 7.65
C GLU A 127 9.38 2.64 7.77
N HIS A 128 10.06 2.42 8.90
CA HIS A 128 11.47 2.78 9.04
C HIS A 128 12.18 1.89 10.07
N ASN A 129 13.34 1.35 9.70
CA ASN A 129 14.20 0.51 10.55
C ASN A 129 13.46 -0.64 11.26
N GLY A 130 12.59 -1.36 10.54
CA GLY A 130 11.85 -2.49 11.09
C GLY A 130 10.76 -2.10 12.10
N GLN A 131 10.29 -0.85 12.03
CA GLN A 131 9.12 -0.37 12.76
C GLN A 131 8.08 0.10 11.73
N VAL A 132 6.81 -0.24 11.98
CA VAL A 132 5.67 0.30 11.27
C VAL A 132 5.04 1.37 12.14
N TYR A 133 4.95 2.59 11.61
CA TYR A 133 4.30 3.73 12.23
C TYR A 133 2.89 3.86 11.66
N ALA A 134 1.92 4.16 12.51
CA ALA A 134 0.54 4.41 12.11
C ALA A 134 0.07 5.76 12.66
N LEU A 135 -0.53 6.56 11.78
CA LEU A 135 -1.33 7.73 12.14
C LEU A 135 -2.79 7.42 11.82
N VAL A 136 -3.61 7.41 12.86
CA VAL A 136 -5.06 7.15 12.77
C VAL A 136 -5.80 8.42 13.15
N GLN A 137 -6.45 9.06 12.19
CA GLN A 137 -7.26 10.26 12.43
C GLN A 137 -8.73 9.87 12.44
N VAL A 138 -9.35 9.89 13.60
CA VAL A 138 -10.74 9.47 13.82
C VAL A 138 -11.65 10.70 13.85
N VAL A 139 -12.73 10.61 13.09
CA VAL A 139 -13.83 11.57 13.12
C VAL A 139 -14.88 11.04 14.07
N ASP A 140 -15.08 11.77 15.15
CA ASP A 140 -15.86 11.35 16.32
C ASP A 140 -16.40 12.60 17.03
N ASP A 141 -17.67 12.57 17.45
CA ASP A 141 -18.30 13.66 18.19
C ASP A 141 -18.19 13.53 19.72
N GLN A 142 -17.92 12.34 20.27
CA GLN A 142 -17.80 12.12 21.72
C GLN A 142 -16.67 11.14 22.09
N ILE A 143 -15.54 11.68 22.52
CA ILE A 143 -14.43 10.85 23.02
C ILE A 143 -14.69 10.43 24.48
N VAL A 144 -14.84 9.13 24.72
CA VAL A 144 -14.87 8.48 26.02
C VAL A 144 -13.55 7.78 26.31
N PHE A 145 -12.80 8.33 27.27
CA PHE A 145 -11.57 7.71 27.75
C PHE A 145 -11.80 6.49 28.64
N ARG A 146 -10.77 5.63 28.71
CA ARG A 146 -10.76 4.46 29.58
C ARG A 146 -10.77 4.88 31.05
N ASN A 147 -11.69 4.31 31.81
CA ASN A 147 -11.71 4.46 33.26
C ASN A 147 -10.63 3.59 33.92
N ARG A 148 -9.72 4.22 34.68
CA ARG A 148 -8.61 3.54 35.39
C ARG A 148 -9.05 2.48 36.40
N ASN A 149 -10.27 2.57 36.90
CA ASN A 149 -10.82 1.64 37.89
C ASN A 149 -11.56 0.45 37.27
N ILE A 150 -11.66 0.40 35.94
CA ILE A 150 -12.35 -0.66 35.21
C ILE A 150 -11.32 -1.50 34.45
N LEU A 151 -11.30 -2.81 34.73
CA LEU A 151 -10.39 -3.74 34.08
C LEU A 151 -10.74 -4.00 32.61
N ARG A 152 -12.03 -3.90 32.26
CA ARG A 152 -12.47 -4.10 30.87
C ARG A 152 -11.88 -3.04 29.95
N LEU A 153 -11.39 -3.48 28.80
CA LEU A 153 -10.74 -2.66 27.77
C LEU A 153 -11.69 -2.23 26.64
N ASP A 154 -12.90 -2.76 26.60
CA ASP A 154 -13.89 -2.56 25.52
C ASP A 154 -15.00 -1.55 25.86
N LEU A 155 -14.74 -0.62 26.79
CA LEU A 155 -15.75 0.27 27.40
C LEU A 155 -15.44 1.76 27.22
N SER A 156 -14.62 2.08 26.23
CA SER A 156 -14.11 3.41 25.87
C SER A 156 -13.68 3.37 24.41
N ASP A 157 -13.38 4.51 23.82
CA ASP A 157 -12.75 4.55 22.51
C ASP A 157 -11.40 3.85 22.54
N HIS A 158 -11.17 3.03 21.53
CA HIS A 158 -9.95 2.27 21.41
C HIS A 158 -9.69 1.80 19.99
N ILE A 159 -8.41 1.56 19.71
CA ILE A 159 -7.97 0.93 18.47
C ILE A 159 -7.75 -0.57 18.75
N ARG A 160 -8.19 -1.40 17.82
CA ARG A 160 -7.94 -2.83 17.79
C ARG A 160 -6.98 -3.16 16.68
N LEU A 161 -5.89 -3.84 16.99
CA LEU A 161 -4.97 -4.42 16.03
C LEU A 161 -5.14 -5.92 15.99
N THR A 162 -5.19 -6.49 14.81
CA THR A 162 -5.16 -7.94 14.59
C THR A 162 -4.06 -8.25 13.59
N PHE A 163 -3.16 -9.17 13.92
CA PHE A 163 -2.10 -9.60 13.02
C PHE A 163 -1.79 -11.08 13.21
N LYS A 164 -1.12 -11.68 12.23
CA LYS A 164 -0.54 -13.03 12.38
C LYS A 164 0.93 -12.87 12.76
N ASP A 165 1.36 -13.58 13.80
CA ASP A 165 2.77 -13.59 14.19
C ASP A 165 3.62 -14.56 13.34
N SER A 166 4.91 -14.68 13.66
CA SER A 166 5.84 -15.57 12.95
C SER A 166 5.50 -17.05 13.03
N LEU A 167 4.65 -17.47 13.97
CA LEU A 167 4.13 -18.84 14.08
C LEU A 167 2.82 -19.02 13.32
N GLY A 168 2.28 -17.94 12.72
CA GLY A 168 0.98 -17.94 12.05
C GLY A 168 -0.20 -17.80 13.01
N GLU A 169 0.04 -17.63 14.30
CA GLU A 169 -0.98 -17.46 15.32
C GLU A 169 -1.57 -16.04 15.25
N THR A 170 -2.88 -15.93 15.43
CA THR A 170 -3.54 -14.62 15.41
C THR A 170 -3.37 -13.94 16.76
N ARG A 171 -2.74 -12.77 16.74
CA ARG A 171 -2.53 -11.92 17.91
C ARG A 171 -3.43 -10.70 17.82
N LYS A 172 -3.92 -10.26 18.97
CA LYS A 172 -4.87 -9.16 19.11
C LYS A 172 -4.38 -8.19 20.16
N ILE A 173 -4.34 -6.91 19.80
CA ILE A 173 -3.90 -5.83 20.69
C ILE A 173 -5.01 -4.78 20.77
N VAL A 174 -5.31 -4.31 21.97
CA VAL A 174 -6.12 -3.10 22.20
C VAL A 174 -5.19 -1.95 22.58
N ILE A 175 -5.28 -0.83 21.86
CA ILE A 175 -4.63 0.44 22.21
C ILE A 175 -5.71 1.38 22.73
N THR A 176 -5.52 1.87 23.96
CA THR A 176 -6.51 2.73 24.63
C THR A 176 -5.81 3.79 25.48
N ALA A 177 -6.51 4.87 25.82
CA ALA A 177 -5.99 5.96 26.62
C ALA A 177 -6.93 6.29 27.79
N THR A 178 -6.36 6.72 28.92
CA THR A 178 -7.16 7.15 30.10
C THR A 178 -7.42 8.66 30.13
N GLU A 179 -6.66 9.39 29.32
CA GLU A 179 -6.70 10.84 29.11
C GLU A 179 -5.88 11.15 27.83
N PRO A 180 -5.95 12.37 27.28
CA PRO A 180 -5.07 12.78 26.19
C PRO A 180 -3.59 12.59 26.54
N GLY A 181 -2.79 12.17 25.56
CA GLY A 181 -1.37 11.86 25.74
C GLY A 181 -1.09 10.37 25.58
N VAL A 182 -0.29 9.79 26.47
CA VAL A 182 0.24 8.43 26.30
C VAL A 182 -0.88 7.38 26.25
N THR A 183 -0.86 6.56 25.21
CA THR A 183 -1.74 5.38 25.09
C THR A 183 -1.07 4.15 25.69
N THR A 184 -1.88 3.17 26.08
CA THR A 184 -1.42 1.86 26.53
C THR A 184 -1.95 0.77 25.62
N ALA A 185 -1.06 -0.10 25.17
CA ALA A 185 -1.39 -1.30 24.41
C ALA A 185 -1.50 -2.52 25.33
N TYR A 186 -2.45 -3.41 25.06
CA TYR A 186 -2.66 -4.65 25.79
C TYR A 186 -2.93 -5.80 24.83
N GLU A 187 -2.30 -6.95 25.04
CA GLU A 187 -2.67 -8.17 24.33
C GLU A 187 -3.95 -8.77 24.91
N VAL A 188 -4.90 -9.12 24.05
CA VAL A 188 -6.26 -9.56 24.44
C VAL A 188 -6.67 -10.84 23.76
N ASP A 189 -7.68 -11.51 24.34
CA ASP A 189 -8.33 -12.67 23.73
C ASP A 189 -9.33 -12.26 22.63
N ASP A 190 -9.98 -13.26 22.02
CA ASP A 190 -10.97 -13.05 20.96
C ASP A 190 -12.17 -12.18 21.36
N ARG A 191 -12.42 -12.01 22.67
CA ARG A 191 -13.55 -11.23 23.18
C ARG A 191 -13.20 -9.75 23.31
N TRP A 192 -11.94 -9.36 23.19
CA TRP A 192 -11.45 -7.97 23.31
C TRP A 192 -11.69 -7.31 24.67
N ARG A 193 -12.10 -8.07 25.70
CA ARG A 193 -12.56 -7.50 26.97
C ARG A 193 -11.45 -7.29 27.98
N TYR A 194 -10.53 -8.24 28.05
CA TYR A 194 -9.51 -8.29 29.09
C TYR A 194 -8.18 -8.61 28.45
N ASP A 195 -7.12 -8.11 29.06
CA ASP A 195 -5.77 -8.51 28.71
C ASP A 195 -5.49 -9.96 29.15
N ILE A 196 -4.58 -10.63 28.43
CA ILE A 196 -4.25 -12.05 28.68
C ILE A 196 -3.33 -12.21 29.90
N ASP A 197 -2.34 -11.31 30.04
CA ASP A 197 -1.18 -11.51 30.93
C ASP A 197 -1.07 -10.52 32.10
N GLY A 198 -2.02 -9.61 32.28
CA GLY A 198 -1.97 -8.57 33.32
C GLY A 198 -1.06 -7.39 32.97
N ALA A 199 -0.41 -7.42 31.80
CA ALA A 199 0.70 -6.52 31.46
C ALA A 199 0.41 -5.71 30.18
N ALA A 200 0.88 -4.47 30.18
CA ALA A 200 0.88 -3.63 28.99
C ALA A 200 1.99 -4.05 28.02
N GLU A 201 1.70 -3.99 26.72
CA GLU A 201 2.68 -4.19 25.65
C GLU A 201 3.46 -2.90 25.40
N ASN A 202 4.58 -2.75 26.09
CA ASN A 202 5.40 -1.53 26.03
C ASN A 202 6.17 -1.38 24.70
N GLN A 203 6.20 -2.40 23.84
CA GLN A 203 6.82 -2.31 22.51
C GLN A 203 5.93 -1.61 21.49
N ILE A 204 4.67 -1.32 21.84
CA ILE A 204 3.72 -0.54 21.04
C ILE A 204 3.46 0.80 21.76
N PRO A 205 4.42 1.73 21.77
CA PRO A 205 4.19 3.06 22.32
C PRO A 205 3.25 3.84 21.39
N GLY A 206 2.39 4.65 21.98
CA GLY A 206 1.48 5.52 21.25
C GLY A 206 1.12 6.79 22.03
N VAL A 207 0.59 7.75 21.31
CA VAL A 207 0.07 9.01 21.83
C VAL A 207 -1.27 9.32 21.15
N LEU A 208 -2.23 9.80 21.93
CA LEU A 208 -3.53 10.26 21.49
C LEU A 208 -3.61 11.76 21.70
N VAL A 209 -4.01 12.49 20.66
CA VAL A 209 -4.25 13.94 20.70
C VAL A 209 -5.67 14.22 20.25
N GLU A 210 -6.37 15.08 20.98
CA GLU A 210 -7.69 15.55 20.57
C GLU A 210 -7.58 16.51 19.39
N THR A 211 -8.51 16.41 18.46
CA THR A 211 -8.60 17.28 17.29
C THR A 211 -9.96 17.99 17.27
N SER A 212 -10.14 18.97 16.38
CA SER A 212 -11.43 19.65 16.25
C SER A 212 -12.56 18.76 15.72
N ALA A 213 -12.24 17.58 15.17
CA ALA A 213 -13.19 16.68 14.52
C ALA A 213 -13.31 15.31 15.21
N GLY A 214 -12.60 15.09 16.32
CA GLY A 214 -12.46 13.79 16.99
C GLY A 214 -11.07 13.70 17.61
N TYR A 215 -10.28 12.69 17.27
CA TYR A 215 -8.93 12.50 17.81
C TYR A 215 -7.97 11.87 16.80
N ALA A 216 -6.68 12.03 17.06
CA ALA A 216 -5.62 11.35 16.33
C ALA A 216 -4.85 10.45 17.27
N VAL A 217 -4.51 9.25 16.82
CA VAL A 217 -3.61 8.33 17.52
C VAL A 217 -2.41 8.05 16.65
N GLU A 218 -1.23 8.31 17.18
CA GLU A 218 0.03 7.88 16.61
C GLU A 218 0.58 6.73 17.44
N PHE A 219 1.00 5.66 16.78
CA PHE A 219 1.70 4.58 17.45
C PHE A 219 2.67 3.88 16.50
N ARG A 220 3.54 3.04 17.04
CA ARG A 220 4.38 2.16 16.24
C ARG A 220 4.30 0.72 16.70
N VAL A 221 4.49 -0.20 15.76
CA VAL A 221 4.55 -1.63 16.00
C VAL A 221 5.87 -2.17 15.43
N PRO A 222 6.61 -3.00 16.18
CA PRO A 222 7.78 -3.68 15.62
C PRO A 222 7.36 -4.57 14.46
N LEU A 223 8.03 -4.46 13.32
CA LEU A 223 7.75 -5.31 12.16
C LEU A 223 7.93 -6.80 12.49
N SER A 224 8.81 -7.12 13.44
CA SER A 224 9.03 -8.47 13.96
C SER A 224 7.82 -9.09 14.66
N PHE A 225 6.79 -8.31 15.00
CA PHE A 225 5.53 -8.85 15.51
C PHE A 225 4.69 -9.49 14.40
N LEU A 226 4.86 -9.03 13.16
CA LEU A 226 4.17 -9.57 12.01
C LEU A 226 4.94 -10.79 11.48
N GLY A 227 4.23 -11.84 11.12
CA GLY A 227 4.79 -13.01 10.43
C GLY A 227 5.21 -12.69 8.99
N GLU A 228 5.68 -13.70 8.27
CA GLU A 228 6.19 -13.54 6.91
C GLU A 228 5.17 -12.91 5.94
N ALA A 229 3.89 -13.28 6.09
CA ALA A 229 2.80 -12.71 5.30
C ALA A 229 2.50 -11.22 5.60
N ARG A 230 3.06 -10.67 6.69
CA ARG A 230 2.86 -9.28 7.14
C ARG A 230 1.40 -8.85 7.24
N ASN A 231 0.52 -9.78 7.59
CA ASN A 231 -0.92 -9.52 7.71
C ASN A 231 -1.20 -8.61 8.91
N PHE A 232 -1.84 -7.48 8.64
CA PHE A 232 -2.20 -6.48 9.64
C PHE A 232 -3.61 -5.96 9.37
N GLY A 233 -4.44 -5.92 10.42
CA GLY A 233 -5.77 -5.36 10.42
C GLY A 233 -5.94 -4.37 11.56
N LEU A 234 -6.63 -3.27 11.28
CA LEU A 234 -6.91 -2.22 12.24
C LEU A 234 -8.42 -1.98 12.29
N ALA A 235 -8.95 -1.76 13.49
CA ALA A 235 -10.30 -1.26 13.67
C ALA A 235 -10.34 -0.18 14.75
N VAL A 236 -11.17 0.82 14.52
CA VAL A 236 -11.51 1.87 15.49
C VAL A 236 -12.86 1.53 16.09
N VAL A 237 -12.91 1.51 17.42
CA VAL A 237 -14.11 1.22 18.19
C VAL A 237 -14.53 2.49 18.90
N ASP A 238 -15.82 2.79 18.78
CA ASP A 238 -16.45 4.02 19.19
C ASP A 238 -17.47 3.76 20.32
N VAL A 239 -17.40 4.60 21.36
CA VAL A 239 -18.24 4.56 22.56
C VAL A 239 -18.61 6.00 22.97
N ASP A 240 -19.85 6.42 22.73
CA ASP A 240 -20.29 7.79 23.06
C ASP A 240 -20.63 8.03 24.55
N SER A 241 -20.96 6.98 25.31
CA SER A 241 -21.58 7.15 26.64
C SER A 241 -20.71 6.66 27.78
N GLU A 242 -20.28 7.57 28.67
CA GLU A 242 -19.57 7.21 29.90
C GLU A 242 -20.41 6.39 30.91
N GLU A 243 -21.74 6.48 30.81
CA GLU A 243 -22.68 5.76 31.68
C GLU A 243 -22.99 4.36 31.13
N ASN A 244 -23.41 4.27 29.86
CA ASN A 244 -23.79 2.99 29.26
C ASN A 244 -22.58 2.17 28.81
N ARG A 245 -21.50 2.85 28.38
CA ARG A 245 -20.24 2.29 27.86
C ARG A 245 -20.45 1.14 26.87
N ALA A 246 -21.49 1.26 26.06
CA ALA A 246 -21.80 0.31 25.00
C ALA A 246 -21.05 0.73 23.74
N ILE A 247 -20.53 -0.25 23.01
CA ILE A 247 -19.93 -0.02 21.69
C ILE A 247 -21.04 0.49 20.76
N GLU A 248 -20.86 1.69 20.23
CA GLU A 248 -21.74 2.31 19.25
C GLU A 248 -21.46 1.75 17.86
N SER A 249 -20.19 1.76 17.48
CA SER A 249 -19.76 1.35 16.14
C SER A 249 -18.35 0.76 16.14
N ILE A 250 -18.06 -0.02 15.10
CA ILE A 250 -16.73 -0.57 14.82
C ILE A 250 -16.48 -0.39 13.33
N THR A 251 -15.49 0.43 13.00
CA THR A 251 -15.02 0.62 11.62
C THR A 251 -13.64 -0.01 11.51
N GLY A 252 -13.40 -0.83 10.48
CA GLY A 252 -12.12 -1.51 10.34
C GLY A 252 -11.67 -1.67 8.90
N THR A 253 -10.38 -1.98 8.74
CA THR A 253 -9.74 -2.26 7.45
C THR A 253 -10.00 -3.69 6.98
N LEU A 254 -10.43 -4.56 7.90
CA LEU A 254 -10.92 -5.90 7.61
C LEU A 254 -12.44 -5.84 7.40
N PRO A 255 -12.99 -6.57 6.40
CA PRO A 255 -14.42 -6.60 6.17
C PRO A 255 -15.15 -7.09 7.42
N SER A 256 -16.22 -6.40 7.80
CA SER A 256 -17.01 -6.62 9.03
C SER A 256 -17.75 -7.96 9.10
N ALA A 257 -17.44 -8.90 8.20
CA ALA A 257 -17.96 -10.27 8.21
C ALA A 257 -17.45 -10.99 9.46
N GLY A 258 -18.18 -10.80 10.56
CA GLY A 258 -17.84 -11.30 11.89
C GLY A 258 -17.65 -12.81 11.91
N ILE A 259 -16.67 -13.26 12.70
CA ILE A 259 -16.48 -14.61 13.24
C ILE A 259 -16.37 -15.78 12.21
N GLU A 260 -16.74 -15.62 10.94
CA GLU A 260 -16.66 -16.68 9.91
C GLU A 260 -15.54 -16.46 8.86
N ALA A 261 -14.70 -15.43 9.00
CA ALA A 261 -13.57 -15.20 8.08
C ALA A 261 -12.28 -15.97 8.45
N PHE A 262 -12.29 -16.76 9.53
CA PHE A 262 -11.24 -17.74 9.81
C PHE A 262 -11.53 -19.05 9.06
N GLY A 263 -11.35 -19.00 7.74
CA GLY A 263 -11.40 -20.17 6.87
C GLY A 263 -10.23 -20.14 5.90
N LEU A 264 -9.12 -20.78 6.28
CA LEU A 264 -8.11 -21.22 5.33
C LEU A 264 -8.76 -22.23 4.37
N VAL A 265 -8.50 -22.08 3.06
CA VAL A 265 -8.47 -23.21 2.14
C VAL A 265 -7.20 -23.08 1.29
N LEU A 266 -6.46 -24.20 1.24
CA LEU A 266 -5.14 -24.44 0.65
C LEU A 266 -4.96 -23.92 -0.78
#